data_AF-A0A0F9AKX6-F1
#
_entry.id   AF-A0A0F9AKX6-F1
#
_cell.length_a   1.000
_cell.length_b   1.000
_cell.length_c   1.000
_cell.angle_alpha   90.00
_cell.angle_beta   90.00
_cell.angle_gamma   90.00
#
_symmetry.space_group_name_H-M   'P 1'
#
loop_
_entity.id
_entity.type
_entity.pdbx_description
1 polymer ?
#
loop_
_entity_poly.entity_id
_entity_poly.type
_entity_poly.pdbx_seq_one_letter_code
_entity_poly.pdbx_strand_id
1 'polypeptide(L)'
;VLVRDEMGFEGVERSDGNFIGWDSIDDSVDDLDFFMMHQKFGFGRATRMASRLIQGGHMTREDGLRLVRKYDGEFPKMYMPQILEYLDMDLAELMAVVEQHRNPELWKQENGEWQLKHPPE
;
A
#
# COMPACT_ATOMS: atom_id res chain seq x y z
N VAL A 1 -13.88 -2.71 -23.54
CA VAL A 1 -14.10 -4.14 -23.27
C VAL A 1 -13.26 -4.48 -22.05
N LEU A 2 -13.90 -4.99 -20.98
CA LEU A 2 -13.19 -5.33 -19.75
C LEU A 2 -12.61 -6.74 -19.89
N VAL A 3 -11.37 -6.95 -19.47
CA VAL A 3 -10.67 -8.24 -19.56
C VAL A 3 -11.47 -9.37 -18.88
N ARG A 4 -12.15 -9.07 -17.77
CA ARG A 4 -13.07 -9.99 -17.09
C ARG A 4 -14.10 -10.60 -18.04
N ASP A 5 -14.71 -9.77 -18.90
CA ASP A 5 -15.89 -10.16 -19.68
C ASP A 5 -15.52 -11.05 -20.90
N GLU A 6 -14.27 -10.99 -21.37
CA GLU A 6 -13.78 -11.78 -22.53
C GLU A 6 -12.85 -12.93 -22.14
N MET A 7 -12.08 -12.78 -21.05
CA MET A 7 -10.99 -13.70 -20.68
C MET A 7 -11.22 -14.42 -19.35
N GLY A 8 -12.34 -14.16 -18.66
CA GLY A 8 -12.66 -14.84 -17.39
C GLY A 8 -11.74 -14.48 -16.22
N PHE A 9 -11.11 -13.31 -16.24
CA PHE A 9 -10.28 -12.85 -15.13
C PHE A 9 -11.13 -12.62 -13.86
N GLU A 10 -10.75 -13.29 -12.77
CA GLU A 10 -11.35 -13.12 -11.44
C GLU A 10 -10.39 -12.36 -10.53
N GLY A 11 -10.85 -11.22 -10.02
CA GLY A 11 -10.13 -10.45 -9.02
C GLY A 11 -10.50 -10.86 -7.60
N VAL A 12 -9.78 -10.31 -6.63
CA VAL A 12 -10.12 -10.41 -5.20
C VAL A 12 -11.07 -9.29 -4.79
N GLU A 13 -11.71 -9.40 -3.63
CA GLU A 13 -12.50 -8.29 -3.08
C GLU A 13 -11.59 -7.11 -2.67
N ARG A 14 -10.49 -7.39 -1.94
CA ARG A 14 -9.46 -6.42 -1.56
C ARG A 14 -8.16 -7.12 -1.10
N SER A 15 -7.04 -6.43 -1.24
CA SER A 15 -5.75 -6.70 -0.56
C SER A 15 -5.31 -5.47 0.27
N ASP A 16 -4.31 -5.59 1.14
CA ASP A 16 -3.94 -4.48 2.02
C ASP A 16 -3.25 -3.34 1.21
N GLY A 17 -3.57 -2.10 1.56
CA GLY A 17 -3.10 -0.90 0.83
C GLY A 17 -3.79 -0.68 -0.52
N ASN A 18 -4.74 -1.54 -0.88
CA ASN A 18 -5.40 -1.57 -2.17
C ASN A 18 -6.88 -1.15 -2.05
N PHE A 19 -7.41 -0.50 -3.08
CA PHE A 19 -8.83 -0.15 -3.18
C PHE A 19 -9.52 -0.72 -4.44
N ILE A 20 -8.84 -1.55 -5.24
CA ILE A 20 -9.41 -2.29 -6.37
C ILE A 20 -8.95 -3.76 -6.36
N GLY A 21 -9.76 -4.66 -6.90
CA GLY A 21 -9.54 -6.11 -6.76
C GLY A 21 -8.53 -6.78 -7.70
N TRP A 22 -7.66 -6.05 -8.40
CA TRP A 22 -6.98 -6.62 -9.59
C TRP A 22 -5.55 -6.15 -9.88
N ASP A 23 -5.02 -5.16 -9.17
CA ASP A 23 -3.63 -4.73 -9.31
C ASP A 23 -2.77 -5.57 -8.35
N SER A 24 -1.66 -6.19 -8.78
CA SER A 24 -0.68 -6.92 -7.94
C SER A 24 -1.30 -7.93 -6.94
N ILE A 25 -2.01 -8.94 -7.46
CA ILE A 25 -2.74 -9.93 -6.63
C ILE A 25 -2.15 -11.33 -6.72
N ASP A 26 -1.06 -11.50 -7.47
CA ASP A 26 -0.44 -12.77 -7.80
C ASP A 26 0.70 -13.17 -6.86
N ASP A 27 1.18 -12.27 -5.99
CA ASP A 27 2.20 -12.55 -4.97
C ASP A 27 1.74 -12.15 -3.56
N SER A 28 2.08 -12.97 -2.58
CA SER A 28 1.84 -12.74 -1.15
C SER A 28 2.69 -11.61 -0.55
N VAL A 29 3.84 -11.28 -1.15
CA VAL A 29 4.79 -10.29 -0.62
C VAL A 29 4.41 -8.86 -1.04
N ASP A 30 3.58 -8.69 -2.06
CA ASP A 30 3.25 -7.39 -2.66
C ASP A 30 2.71 -6.38 -1.63
N ASP A 31 1.81 -6.80 -0.76
CA ASP A 31 1.23 -5.93 0.28
C ASP A 31 2.32 -5.41 1.24
N LEU A 32 3.35 -6.23 1.53
CA LEU A 32 4.52 -5.82 2.31
C LEU A 32 5.42 -4.85 1.55
N ASP A 33 5.69 -5.10 0.26
CA ASP A 33 6.48 -4.19 -0.58
C ASP A 33 5.86 -2.78 -0.59
N PHE A 34 4.56 -2.68 -0.82
CA PHE A 34 3.87 -1.40 -0.84
C PHE A 34 3.81 -0.71 0.53
N PHE A 35 3.68 -1.47 1.62
CA PHE A 35 3.78 -0.93 2.96
C PHE A 35 5.17 -0.34 3.24
N MET A 36 6.24 -1.06 2.87
CA MET A 36 7.63 -0.59 3.01
C MET A 36 7.91 0.62 2.11
N MET A 37 7.38 0.64 0.89
CA MET A 37 7.44 1.77 -0.03
C MET A 37 6.89 3.03 0.64
N HIS A 38 5.75 2.93 1.33
CA HIS A 38 5.17 4.05 2.05
C HIS A 38 6.07 4.53 3.19
N GLN A 39 6.67 3.64 3.98
CA GLN A 39 7.59 4.06 5.04
C GLN A 39 8.85 4.75 4.49
N LYS A 40 9.37 4.27 3.36
CA LYS A 40 10.60 4.77 2.74
C LYS A 40 10.41 6.06 1.93
N PHE A 41 9.32 6.18 1.19
CA PHE A 41 9.11 7.23 0.19
C PHE A 41 7.90 8.13 0.47
N GLY A 42 7.09 7.82 1.47
CA GLY A 42 5.92 8.62 1.86
C GLY A 42 4.71 8.49 0.94
N PHE A 43 4.71 7.52 0.02
CA PHE A 43 3.54 7.14 -0.76
C PHE A 43 3.50 5.62 -0.93
N GLY A 44 2.31 5.06 -0.99
CA GLY A 44 2.08 3.63 -1.10
C GLY A 44 1.39 3.22 -2.39
N ARG A 45 0.79 2.03 -2.34
CA ARG A 45 0.05 1.44 -3.46
C ARG A 45 -1.10 2.32 -3.92
N ALA A 46 -1.89 2.85 -2.99
CA ALA A 46 -3.08 3.63 -3.31
C ALA A 46 -2.72 4.89 -4.12
N THR A 47 -1.60 5.55 -3.81
CA THR A 47 -1.11 6.68 -4.62
C THR A 47 -0.77 6.27 -6.05
N ARG A 48 -0.07 5.14 -6.24
CA ARG A 48 0.29 4.64 -7.58
C ARG A 48 -0.97 4.30 -8.40
N MET A 49 -1.94 3.65 -7.76
CA MET A 49 -3.19 3.27 -8.41
C MET A 49 -4.05 4.49 -8.77
N ALA A 50 -4.25 5.40 -7.81
CA ALA A 50 -5.05 6.60 -8.01
C ALA A 50 -4.47 7.45 -9.15
N SER A 51 -3.14 7.59 -9.18
CA SER A 51 -2.44 8.31 -10.25
C SER A 51 -2.70 7.71 -11.64
N ARG A 52 -2.66 6.38 -11.78
CA ARG A 52 -2.97 5.69 -13.05
C ARG A 52 -4.44 5.88 -13.47
N LEU A 53 -5.38 5.75 -12.54
CA LEU A 53 -6.80 5.90 -12.82
C LEU A 53 -7.18 7.36 -13.17
N ILE A 54 -6.57 8.34 -12.50
CA ILE A 54 -6.74 9.77 -12.82
C ILE A 54 -6.17 10.06 -14.21
N GLN A 55 -4.95 9.57 -14.50
CA GLN A 55 -4.33 9.73 -15.81
C GLN A 55 -5.19 9.12 -16.94
N GLY A 56 -5.83 7.99 -16.68
CA GLY A 56 -6.75 7.33 -17.61
C GLY A 56 -8.14 7.98 -17.71
N GLY A 57 -8.44 9.01 -16.92
CA GLY A 57 -9.77 9.64 -16.87
C GLY A 57 -10.84 8.79 -16.21
N HIS A 58 -10.46 7.77 -15.44
CA HIS A 58 -11.37 6.85 -14.74
C HIS A 58 -11.63 7.25 -13.28
N MET A 59 -10.94 8.27 -12.77
CA MET A 59 -11.04 8.71 -11.38
C MET A 59 -10.80 10.22 -11.30
N THR A 60 -11.54 10.90 -10.42
CA THR A 60 -11.31 12.31 -10.12
C THR A 60 -10.14 12.47 -9.13
N ARG A 61 -9.46 13.61 -9.14
CA ARG A 61 -8.41 13.89 -8.15
C ARG A 61 -8.93 13.83 -6.71
N GLU A 62 -10.14 14.32 -6.48
CA GLU A 62 -10.78 14.33 -5.16
C GLU A 62 -11.03 12.91 -4.64
N ASP A 63 -11.59 12.03 -5.49
CA ASP A 63 -11.79 10.63 -5.12
C ASP A 63 -10.46 9.91 -4.87
N GLY A 64 -9.47 10.15 -5.74
CA GLY A 64 -8.13 9.59 -5.58
C GLY A 64 -7.50 10.00 -4.26
N LEU A 65 -7.55 11.28 -3.91
CA LEU A 65 -7.00 11.80 -2.66
C LEU A 65 -7.67 11.18 -1.44
N ARG A 66 -8.99 11.00 -1.46
CA ARG A 66 -9.74 10.33 -0.38
C ARG A 66 -9.29 8.89 -0.18
N LEU A 67 -9.04 8.16 -1.27
CA LEU A 67 -8.59 6.77 -1.22
C LEU A 67 -7.13 6.67 -0.76
N VAL A 68 -6.26 7.53 -1.28
CA VAL A 68 -4.85 7.61 -0.85
C VAL A 68 -4.75 7.82 0.66
N ARG A 69 -5.45 8.82 1.21
CA ARG A 69 -5.45 9.09 2.65
C ARG A 69 -5.98 7.94 3.51
N LYS A 70 -6.79 7.07 2.92
CA LYS A 70 -7.39 5.93 3.63
C LYS A 70 -6.48 4.71 3.61
N TYR A 71 -5.79 4.44 2.49
CA TYR A 71 -5.15 3.14 2.24
C TYR A 71 -3.63 3.19 2.15
N ASP A 72 -3.01 4.33 1.84
CA ASP A 72 -1.55 4.41 1.88
C ASP A 72 -1.06 4.20 3.32
N GLY A 73 -0.12 3.26 3.48
CA GLY A 73 0.41 2.86 4.78
C GLY A 73 -0.47 1.89 5.57
N GLU A 74 -1.56 1.37 4.99
CA GLU A 74 -2.31 0.25 5.58
C GLU A 74 -1.35 -0.91 5.86
N PHE A 75 -1.36 -1.42 7.09
CA PHE A 75 -0.46 -2.50 7.50
C PHE A 75 -0.89 -3.82 6.85
N PRO A 76 0.02 -4.57 6.21
CA PRO A 76 -0.29 -5.79 5.48
C PRO A 76 -0.49 -6.95 6.44
N LYS A 77 -1.74 -7.39 6.63
CA LYS A 77 -2.12 -8.44 7.60
C LYS A 77 -2.35 -9.78 6.94
N MET A 78 -2.85 -9.79 5.69
CA MET A 78 -3.36 -11.00 5.04
C MET A 78 -2.34 -12.14 5.00
N TYR A 79 -1.11 -11.85 4.55
CA TYR A 79 -0.03 -12.83 4.39
C TYR A 79 1.10 -12.69 5.40
N MET A 80 0.93 -11.84 6.41
CA MET A 80 1.99 -11.57 7.40
C MET A 80 2.49 -12.84 8.09
N PRO A 81 1.65 -13.79 8.55
CA PRO A 81 2.14 -15.02 9.18
C PRO A 81 3.07 -15.84 8.27
N GLN A 82 2.71 -15.99 6.99
CA GLN A 82 3.49 -16.75 6.01
C GLN A 82 4.80 -16.05 5.67
N ILE A 83 4.79 -14.71 5.59
CA ILE A 83 6.00 -13.93 5.34
C ILE A 83 6.95 -14.04 6.53
N LEU A 84 6.46 -13.92 7.76
CA LEU A 84 7.27 -14.06 8.97
C LEU A 84 7.90 -15.45 9.08
N GLU A 85 7.12 -16.50 8.79
CA GLU A 85 7.63 -17.88 8.71
C GLU A 85 8.71 -18.02 7.63
N TYR A 86 8.49 -17.47 6.44
CA TYR A 86 9.45 -17.52 5.33
C TYR A 86 10.76 -16.78 5.65
N LEU A 87 10.67 -15.65 6.35
CA LEU A 87 11.83 -14.82 6.73
C LEU A 87 12.56 -15.32 7.97
N ASP A 88 12.00 -16.29 8.70
CA ASP A 88 12.47 -16.73 10.03
C ASP A 88 12.60 -15.54 11.00
N MET A 89 11.56 -14.70 11.05
CA MET A 89 11.49 -13.49 11.86
C MET A 89 10.18 -13.42 12.63
N ASP A 90 10.20 -12.79 13.80
CA ASP A 90 8.98 -12.31 14.44
C ASP A 90 8.56 -10.92 13.94
N LEU A 91 7.34 -10.51 14.29
CA LEU A 91 6.80 -9.21 13.88
C LEU A 91 7.62 -8.03 14.43
N ALA A 92 8.19 -8.15 15.63
CA ALA A 92 8.96 -7.07 16.24
C ALA A 92 10.29 -6.88 15.51
N GLU A 93 10.95 -7.96 15.11
CA GLU A 93 12.16 -7.96 14.28
C GLU A 93 11.90 -7.32 12.92
N LEU A 94 10.83 -7.74 12.23
CA LEU A 94 10.43 -7.14 10.96
C LEU A 94 10.19 -5.63 11.11
N MET A 95 9.41 -5.23 12.13
CA MET A 95 9.10 -3.82 12.35
C MET A 95 10.33 -2.99 12.73
N ALA A 96 11.30 -3.57 13.43
CA ALA A 96 12.58 -2.92 13.71
C ALA A 96 13.37 -2.67 12.41
N VAL A 97 13.37 -3.61 11.47
CA VAL A 97 13.98 -3.44 10.14
C VAL A 97 13.25 -2.37 9.33
N VAL A 98 11.91 -2.39 9.32
CA VAL A 98 11.10 -1.38 8.63
C VAL A 98 11.41 0.02 9.16
N GLU A 99 11.51 0.18 10.48
CA GLU A 99 11.76 1.48 11.11
C GLU A 99 13.14 2.05 10.75
N GLN A 100 14.16 1.19 10.59
CA GLN A 100 15.48 1.62 10.10
C GLN A 100 15.44 2.24 8.70
N HIS A 101 14.40 1.93 7.91
CA HIS A 101 14.21 2.42 6.55
C HIS A 101 13.18 3.55 6.44
N ARG A 102 12.57 3.97 7.56
CA ARG A 102 11.69 5.15 7.57
C ARG A 102 12.52 6.39 7.31
N ASN A 103 12.16 7.16 6.28
CA ASN A 103 12.91 8.36 5.93
C ASN A 103 12.60 9.52 6.92
N PRO A 104 13.53 9.95 7.80
CA PRO A 104 13.28 11.00 8.79
C PRO A 104 13.09 12.39 8.15
N GLU A 105 13.44 12.57 6.88
CA GLU A 105 13.16 13.81 6.16
C GLU A 105 11.68 13.93 5.80
N LEU A 106 11.00 12.81 5.54
CA LEU A 106 9.59 12.76 5.15
C LEU A 106 8.65 12.62 6.34
N TRP A 107 9.10 11.97 7.41
CA TRP A 107 8.29 11.61 8.56
C TRP A 107 8.61 12.47 9.79
N LYS A 108 7.58 12.78 10.57
CA LYS A 108 7.68 13.36 11.91
C LYS A 108 6.82 12.55 12.87
N GLN A 109 7.23 12.49 14.13
CA GLN A 109 6.44 11.86 15.18
C GLN A 109 5.68 12.94 15.95
N GLU A 110 4.35 12.83 15.98
CA GLU A 110 3.46 13.73 16.73
C GLU A 110 2.50 12.90 17.57
N ASN A 111 2.45 13.15 18.88
CA ASN A 111 1.62 12.40 19.84
C ASN A 111 1.84 10.88 19.84
N GLY A 112 3.06 10.43 19.51
CA GLY A 112 3.40 9.01 19.41
C GLY A 112 3.06 8.37 18.07
N GLU A 113 2.45 9.11 17.14
CA GLU A 113 2.09 8.63 15.81
C GLU A 113 3.01 9.22 14.73
N TRP A 114 3.32 8.40 13.72
CA TRP A 114 4.07 8.84 12.56
C TRP A 114 3.17 9.59 11.58
N GLN A 115 3.56 10.80 11.21
CA GLN A 115 2.86 11.62 10.23
C GLN A 115 3.82 12.10 9.14
N LEU A 116 3.34 12.18 7.90
CA LEU A 116 4.07 12.82 6.82
C LEU A 116 4.17 14.32 7.08
N LYS A 117 5.36 14.89 6.86
CA LYS A 117 5.55 16.34 6.89
C LYS A 117 4.80 17.04 5.75
N HIS A 118 4.69 16.36 4.61
CA HIS A 118 3.98 16.83 3.42
C HIS A 118 2.98 15.74 2.98
N PRO A 119 1.78 15.71 3.58
CA PRO A 119 0.76 14.75 3.19
C PRO A 119 0.24 15.05 1.77
N PRO A 120 -0.36 14.06 1.09
CA PRO A 120 -0.94 14.26 -0.23
C PRO A 120 -2.09 15.29 -0.21
N GLU A 121 -2.17 16.07 -1.29
CA GLU A 121 -3.12 17.18 -1.54
C GLU A 121 -3.83 17.07 -2.89
#